data_AF-A0A5P2UDS6-F1
#
_entry.id   AF-A0A5P2UDS6-F1
#
_cell.length_a   1.000
_cell.length_b   1.000
_cell.length_c   1.000
_cell.angle_alpha   90.00
_cell.angle_beta   90.00
_cell.angle_gamma   90.00
#
_symmetry.space_group_name_H-M   'P 1'
#
loop_
_entity.id
_entity.type
_entity.pdbx_description
1 polymer ?
#
loop_
_entity_poly.entity_id
_entity_poly.type
_entity_poly.pdbx_seq_one_letter_code
_entity_poly.pdbx_strand_id
1 'polypeptide(L)' 'MRDPHRTPLVAAPAVPPEPSPLPCCPVCDERPERISWRQRPGLPVVLVFEPCDHRWTSSTAPVLTVTPPPAAHRAGGA' A
#
# COMPACT_ATOMS: atom_id res chain seq x y z
N MET A 1 6.78 -4.04 34.28
CA MET A 1 6.40 -4.59 32.96
C MET A 1 6.78 -3.59 31.88
N ARG A 2 7.55 -3.99 30.87
CA ARG A 2 7.80 -3.16 29.68
C ARG A 2 6.55 -3.19 28.81
N ASP A 3 6.07 -2.03 28.38
CA ASP A 3 4.99 -1.92 27.40
C ASP A 3 5.49 -2.39 26.02
N PRO A 4 4.95 -3.50 25.47
CA PRO A 4 5.34 -4.01 24.17
C PRO A 4 4.88 -3.12 23.00
N HIS A 5 4.01 -2.13 23.25
CA HIS A 5 3.46 -1.24 22.22
C HIS A 5 4.20 0.09 22.07
N ARG A 6 5.29 0.29 22.81
CA ARG A 6 6.11 1.49 22.69
C ARG A 6 7.04 1.39 21.48
N THR A 7 6.47 1.48 20.27
CA THR A 7 7.26 1.60 19.04
C THR A 7 7.94 2.97 19.01
N PRO A 8 9.28 3.05 19.02
CA PRO A 8 9.97 4.33 18.86
C PRO A 8 9.59 4.93 17.50
N LEU A 9 9.14 6.18 17.49
CA LEU A 9 8.90 6.91 16.25
C LEU A 9 10.27 7.21 15.62
N VAL A 10 10.69 6.39 14.67
CA VAL A 10 11.91 6.62 13.89
C VAL A 10 11.64 7.74 12.88
N ALA A 11 12.52 8.73 12.84
CA ALA A 11 12.44 9.81 11.86
C ALA A 11 12.58 9.24 10.43
N ALA A 12 11.83 9.80 9.49
CA ALA A 12 11.99 9.44 8.08
C ALA A 12 13.45 9.70 7.62
N PRO A 13 13.99 8.90 6.70
CA PRO A 13 15.31 9.16 6.12
C PRO A 13 15.38 10.58 5.54
N ALA A 14 16.51 11.27 5.76
CA ALA A 14 16.71 12.64 5.26
C ALA A 14 16.75 12.72 3.72
N VAL A 15 17.06 11.60 3.05
CA VAL A 15 17.06 11.48 1.60
C VAL A 15 16.14 10.33 1.20
N PRO A 16 15.11 10.58 0.38
CA PRO A 16 14.27 9.51 -0.15
C PRO A 16 15.10 8.59 -1.05
N PRO A 17 14.87 7.27 -1.02
CA PRO A 17 15.56 6.35 -1.91
C PRO A 17 15.21 6.64 -3.37
N GLU A 18 16.14 6.33 -4.28
CA GLU A 18 15.83 6.36 -5.71
C GLU A 18 14.68 5.39 -6.04
N PRO A 19 13.76 5.78 -6.93
CA PRO A 19 12.67 4.91 -7.32
C PRO A 19 13.20 3.67 -8.04
N SER A 20 12.78 2.50 -7.59
CA SER A 20 13.06 1.23 -8.25
C SER A 20 12.41 1.17 -9.64
N PRO A 21 12.97 0.41 -10.59
CA PRO A 21 12.35 0.21 -11.89
C PRO A 21 10.94 -0.39 -11.76
N LEU A 22 10.02 0.01 -12.65
CA LEU A 22 8.71 -0.62 -12.76
C LEU A 22 8.85 -2.10 -13.15
N PRO A 23 7.98 -2.99 -12.61
CA PRO A 23 7.95 -4.39 -13.01
C PRO A 23 7.47 -4.54 -14.46
N CYS A 24 7.98 -5.57 -15.15
CA CYS A 24 7.57 -5.89 -16.52
C CYS A 24 6.10 -6.32 -16.61
N CYS A 25 5.52 -6.16 -17.79
CA CYS A 25 4.20 -6.70 -18.10
C CYS A 25 4.23 -8.23 -18.07
N PRO A 26 3.36 -8.92 -17.32
CA PRO A 26 3.40 -10.38 -17.22
C PRO A 26 2.94 -11.10 -18.51
N VAL A 27 2.44 -10.36 -19.50
CA VAL A 27 1.92 -10.93 -20.77
C VAL A 27 2.95 -10.83 -21.88
N CYS A 28 3.54 -9.65 -22.09
CA CYS A 28 4.50 -9.41 -23.17
C CYS A 28 5.95 -9.25 -22.68
N ASP A 29 6.21 -9.32 -21.38
CA ASP A 29 7.51 -9.17 -20.72
C ASP A 29 8.22 -7.81 -20.94
N GLU A 30 7.55 -6.89 -21.63
CA GLU A 30 8.05 -5.53 -21.87
C GLU A 30 7.93 -4.64 -20.64
N ARG A 31 8.87 -3.69 -20.51
CA ARG A 31 8.88 -2.72 -19.43
C ARG A 31 7.84 -1.63 -19.68
N PRO A 32 6.83 -1.47 -18.82
CA PRO A 32 5.82 -0.43 -19.01
C PRO A 32 6.39 0.95 -18.74
N GLU A 33 5.83 1.95 -19.39
CA GLU A 33 6.06 3.36 -19.06
C GLU A 33 5.25 3.76 -17.81
N ARG A 34 4.06 3.17 -17.66
CA ARG A 34 3.16 3.44 -16.55
C ARG A 34 2.35 2.20 -16.18
N ILE A 35 2.13 2.03 -14.87
CA ILE A 35 1.18 1.05 -14.34
C ILE A 35 0.07 1.82 -13.62
N SER A 36 -1.15 1.72 -14.14
CA SER A 36 -2.33 2.30 -13.50
C SER A 36 -3.01 1.23 -12.65
N TRP A 37 -3.44 1.57 -11.43
CA TRP A 37 -4.09 0.62 -10.53
C TRP A 37 -5.48 1.11 -10.10
N ARG A 38 -6.40 0.17 -9.88
CA ARG A 38 -7.72 0.43 -9.30
C ARG A 38 -8.07 -0.63 -8.28
N GLN A 39 -8.47 -0.17 -7.10
CA GLN A 39 -9.00 -1.00 -6.03
C GLN A 39 -10.41 -0.52 -5.66
N ARG A 40 -11.31 -1.48 -5.46
CA ARG A 40 -12.67 -1.25 -4.95
C ARG A 40 -12.93 -2.22 -3.79
N PRO A 41 -13.60 -1.80 -2.71
CA PRO A 41 -13.91 -2.70 -1.60
C PRO A 41 -14.64 -3.97 -2.10
N GLY A 42 -14.17 -5.13 -1.66
CA GLY A 42 -14.74 -6.42 -2.05
C GLY A 42 -14.41 -6.90 -3.47
N LEU A 43 -13.63 -6.15 -4.26
CA LEU A 43 -13.21 -6.55 -5.60
C LEU A 43 -11.69 -6.76 -5.68
N PRO A 44 -11.22 -7.68 -6.53
CA PRO A 44 -9.81 -7.79 -6.88
C PRO A 44 -9.19 -6.47 -7.35
N VAL A 45 -7.89 -6.32 -7.10
CA VAL A 45 -7.10 -5.20 -7.63
C VAL A 45 -6.87 -5.42 -9.12
N VAL A 46 -7.04 -4.36 -9.91
CA VAL A 46 -6.75 -4.36 -11.34
C VAL A 46 -5.56 -3.45 -11.62
N LEU A 47 -4.58 -3.98 -12.35
CA LEU A 47 -3.43 -3.26 -12.89
C LEU A 47 -3.56 -3.18 -14.41
N VAL A 48 -3.23 -2.02 -14.99
CA VAL A 48 -3.16 -1.78 -16.43
C VAL A 48 -1.75 -1.31 -16.78
N PHE A 49 -1.12 -2.00 -17.73
CA PHE A 49 0.25 -1.74 -18.16
C PHE A 49 0.25 -0.95 -19.47
N GLU A 50 0.79 0.26 -19.46
CA GLU A 50 0.86 1.14 -20.63
C GLU A 50 2.25 1.06 -21.29
N PRO A 51 2.34 1.08 -22.63
CA PRO A 51 1.25 1.29 -23.61
C PRO A 51 0.57 0.02 -24.12
N CYS A 52 0.94 -1.17 -23.61
CA CYS A 52 0.44 -2.45 -24.15
C CYS A 52 -1.02 -2.78 -23.80
N ASP A 53 -1.69 -1.98 -22.97
CA ASP A 53 -3.07 -2.15 -22.50
C ASP A 53 -3.39 -3.50 -21.80
N HIS A 54 -2.37 -4.32 -21.52
CA HIS A 54 -2.54 -5.58 -20.82
C HIS A 54 -3.02 -5.35 -19.39
N ARG A 55 -3.94 -6.23 -18.97
CA ARG A 55 -4.60 -6.16 -17.66
C ARG A 55 -4.18 -7.35 -16.82
N TRP A 56 -3.77 -7.07 -15.59
CA TRP A 56 -3.57 -8.09 -14.57
C TRP A 56 -4.56 -7.86 -13.43
N THR A 57 -5.15 -8.93 -12.92
CA THR A 57 -6.12 -8.90 -11.82
C THR A 57 -5.63 -9.81 -10.72
N SER A 58 -5.67 -9.34 -9.47
CA SER A 58 -5.34 -10.20 -8.33
C SER A 58 -6.32 -11.38 -8.23
N SER A 59 -5.86 -12.51 -7.69
CA SER A 59 -6.71 -13.70 -7.56
C SER A 59 -7.85 -13.51 -6.56
N THR A 60 -7.64 -12.70 -5.52
CA THR A 60 -8.64 -12.41 -4.49
C THR A 60 -8.75 -10.92 -4.21
N ALA A 61 -9.90 -10.52 -3.63
CA ALA A 61 -10.09 -9.16 -3.15
C ALA A 61 -9.24 -8.93 -1.89
N PRO A 62 -8.50 -7.81 -1.79
CA PRO A 62 -7.76 -7.47 -0.58
C PRO A 62 -8.74 -7.18 0.57
N VAL A 63 -8.47 -7.76 1.73
CA VAL A 63 -9.20 -7.44 2.96
C VAL A 63 -8.70 -6.10 3.48
N LEU A 64 -9.57 -5.09 3.51
CA LEU A 64 -9.26 -3.78 4.08
C LEU A 64 -9.50 -3.83 5.59
N THR A 65 -8.42 -3.74 6.36
CA THR A 65 -8.51 -3.58 7.82
C THR A 65 -8.41 -2.10 8.17
N VAL A 66 -9.43 -1.57 8.84
CA VAL A 66 -9.41 -0.21 9.38
C VAL A 66 -8.94 -0.27 10.83
N THR A 67 -7.82 0.36 11.14
CA THR A 67 -7.36 0.51 12.53
C THR A 67 -8.14 1.67 13.18
N PRO A 68 -8.87 1.43 14.28
CA PRO A 68 -9.55 2.51 14.99
C PRO A 68 -8.52 3.48 15.59
N PRO A 69 -8.85 4.77 15.73
CA PRO A 69 -7.99 5.71 16.44
C PRO A 69 -7.81 5.27 17.90
N PRO A 70 -6.64 5.55 18.52
CA PRO A 70 -6.43 5.25 19.93
C PRO A 70 -7.48 5.98 20.79
N ALA A 71 -8.02 5.28 21.78
CA ALA A 71 -9.01 5.86 22.69
C ALA A 71 -8.40 7.10 23.38
N ALA A 72 -9.03 8.27 23.20
CA ALA A 72 -8.64 9.46 23.93
C ALA A 72 -8.80 9.18 25.43
N HIS A 73 -7.70 9.16 26.18
CA HIS A 73 -7.76 9.12 27.63
C HIS A 73 -8.54 10.36 28.09
N ARG A 74 -9.76 10.16 28.59
CA ARG A 74 -10.47 11.18 29.36
C ARG A 74 -9.63 11.46 30.60
N ALA A 75 -8.90 12.57 30.59
CA ALA A 75 -8.36 13.17 31.80
C ALA A 75 -9.57 13.61 32.64
N GLY A 76 -9.99 12.74 33.57
CA GLY A 76 -10.84 13.13 34.67
C GLY A 76 -10.04 14.07 35.56
N GLY A 77 -10.34 15.36 35.49
CA GLY A 77 -9.98 16.35 36.50
C GLY A 77 -11.20 16.59 37.37
N ALA A 78 -11.06 16.23 38.64
CA ALA A 78 -11.99 16.48 39.74
C ALA A 78 -12.19 17.98 40.00
#